data_AF-A0A522YH02-F1
#
_entry.id   AF-A0A522YH02-F1
#
_cell.length_a   1.000
_cell.length_b   1.000
_cell.length_c   1.000
_cell.angle_alpha   90.00
_cell.angle_beta   90.00
_cell.angle_gamma   90.00
#
_symmetry.space_group_name_H-M   'P 1'
#
loop_
_entity.id
_entity.type
_entity.pdbx_description
1 polymer ?
#
loop_
_entity_poly.entity_id
_entity_poly.type
_entity_poly.pdbx_seq_one_letter_code
_entity_poly.pdbx_strand_id
1 'polypeptide(L)' 'MTMYGLYNATDGVLASLNSFKTRRAARAYARRFRQRFAAQGYYLTADGRRIAVEEVRLEIVALEEAGP' A
#
# COMPACT_ATOMS: atom_id res chain seq x y z
N MET A 1 6.85 -17.69 -9.53
CA MET A 1 5.38 -17.40 -9.44
C MET A 1 5.25 -15.91 -9.14
N THR A 2 4.51 -15.13 -9.92
CA THR A 2 4.44 -13.66 -9.72
C THR A 2 3.75 -13.34 -8.41
N MET A 3 4.45 -12.63 -7.53
CA MET A 3 3.91 -12.10 -6.29
C MET A 3 3.52 -10.63 -6.50
N TYR A 4 2.65 -10.11 -5.64
CA TYR A 4 2.18 -8.73 -5.72
C TYR A 4 2.44 -8.00 -4.42
N GLY A 5 2.83 -6.74 -4.50
CA GLY A 5 2.97 -5.84 -3.36
C GLY A 5 1.94 -4.72 -3.40
N LEU A 6 1.77 -4.03 -2.28
CA LEU A 6 1.09 -2.75 -2.26
C LEU A 6 2.13 -1.66 -2.01
N TYR A 7 2.36 -0.81 -2.99
CA TYR A 7 3.28 0.33 -2.90
C TYR A 7 2.51 1.59 -2.53
N ASN A 8 2.99 2.30 -1.52
CA ASN A 8 2.52 3.63 -1.17
C ASN A 8 3.36 4.65 -1.94
N ALA A 9 2.85 5.08 -3.08
CA ALA A 9 3.50 6.07 -3.93
C ALA A 9 3.53 7.47 -3.30
N THR A 10 2.69 7.75 -2.29
CA THR A 10 2.75 9.01 -1.54
C THR A 10 4.04 9.12 -0.73
N ASP A 11 4.53 8.02 -0.13
CA ASP A 11 5.74 8.02 0.71
C ASP A 11 6.94 7.30 0.08
N GLY A 12 6.77 6.70 -1.10
CA GLY A 12 7.84 5.99 -1.79
C GLY A 12 8.23 4.65 -1.15
N VAL A 13 7.32 4.01 -0.42
CA VAL A 13 7.60 2.78 0.36
C VAL A 13 6.57 1.70 0.13
N LEU A 14 6.92 0.45 0.43
CA LEU A 14 5.94 -0.63 0.49
C LEU A 14 4.98 -0.41 1.67
N ALA A 15 3.68 -0.40 1.38
CA ALA A 15 2.62 -0.25 2.36
C ALA A 15 2.44 -1.49 3.27
N SER A 16 3.12 -2.60 2.94
CA SER A 16 3.12 -3.83 3.72
C SER A 16 4.40 -4.62 3.48
N LEU A 17 4.87 -5.32 4.52
CA LEU A 17 5.91 -6.35 4.40
C LEU A 17 5.38 -7.63 3.72
N ASN A 18 4.05 -7.78 3.64
CA ASN A 18 3.42 -8.96 3.05
C ASN A 18 3.35 -8.85 1.52
N SER A 19 3.79 -9.91 0.86
CA SER A 19 3.50 -10.17 -0.55
C SER A 19 2.20 -10.96 -0.72
N PHE A 20 1.48 -10.71 -1.80
CA PHE A 20 0.20 -11.34 -2.12
C PHE A 20 0.33 -12.24 -3.35
N LYS A 21 -0.26 -13.44 -3.30
CA LYS A 21 -0.26 -14.37 -4.45
C LYS A 21 -1.12 -13.90 -5.63
N THR A 22 -2.03 -12.94 -5.41
CA THR A 22 -2.94 -12.44 -6.45
C THR A 22 -3.14 -10.92 -6.36
N ARG A 23 -3.38 -10.25 -7.51
CA ARG A 23 -3.79 -8.83 -7.54
C ARG A 23 -5.06 -8.57 -6.74
N ARG A 24 -6.00 -9.52 -6.70
CA ARG A 24 -7.26 -9.39 -5.94
C ARG A 24 -6.99 -9.28 -4.44
N ALA A 25 -6.07 -10.09 -3.91
CA ALA A 25 -5.68 -10.03 -2.51
C ALA A 25 -4.99 -8.70 -2.16
N ALA A 26 -4.05 -8.24 -3.01
CA ALA A 26 -3.41 -6.93 -2.84
C ALA A 26 -4.45 -5.78 -2.86
N ARG A 27 -5.44 -5.84 -3.76
CA ARG A 27 -6.53 -4.86 -3.82
C ARG A 27 -7.41 -4.88 -2.57
N ALA A 28 -7.71 -6.04 -2.02
CA ALA A 28 -8.47 -6.17 -0.78
C ALA A 28 -7.69 -5.55 0.39
N TYR A 29 -6.37 -5.75 0.43
CA TYR A 29 -5.50 -5.13 1.41
C TYR A 29 -5.46 -3.60 1.27
N ALA A 30 -5.39 -3.06 0.04
CA ALA A 30 -5.44 -1.62 -0.21
C ALA A 30 -6.70 -0.95 0.36
N ARG A 31 -7.85 -1.64 0.30
CA ARG A 31 -9.09 -1.16 0.93
C ARG A 31 -8.97 -1.13 2.45
N ARG A 32 -8.45 -2.21 3.06
CA ARG A 32 -8.24 -2.27 4.52
C ARG A 32 -7.23 -1.25 5.00
N PHE A 33 -6.17 -1.01 4.23
CA PHE A 33 -5.19 0.04 4.49
C PHE A 33 -5.88 1.38 4.63
N ARG A 34 -6.68 1.79 3.63
CA ARG A 34 -7.43 3.06 3.70
C ARG A 34 -8.40 3.09 4.87
N GLN A 35 -9.14 2.01 5.13
CA GLN A 35 -10.07 1.94 6.26
C GLN A 35 -9.39 2.19 7.61
N ARG A 36 -8.15 1.71 7.80
CA ARG A 36 -7.38 1.94 9.04
C ARG A 36 -7.16 3.43 9.31
N PHE A 37 -6.83 4.19 8.27
CA PHE A 37 -6.58 5.62 8.38
C PHE A 37 -7.86 6.45 8.29
N ALA A 38 -8.91 5.95 7.64
CA ALA A 38 -10.23 6.58 7.65
C ALA A 38 -10.80 6.64 9.08
N ALA A 39 -10.60 5.58 9.89
CA ALA A 39 -10.95 5.60 11.31
C ALA A 39 -10.16 6.66 12.11
N GLN A 40 -8.93 6.98 11.68
CA GLN A 40 -8.10 8.03 12.28
C GLN A 40 -8.46 9.44 11.75
N GLY A 41 -9.17 9.53 10.63
CA GLY A 41 -9.57 10.78 9.97
C GLY A 41 -8.48 11.42 9.09
N TYR A 42 -7.27 10.85 9.06
CA TYR A 42 -6.16 11.34 8.22
C TYR A 42 -5.10 10.26 8.02
N TYR A 43 -4.26 10.47 6.99
CA TYR A 43 -3.00 9.78 6.81
C TYR A 43 -1.83 10.70 7.17
N LEU A 44 -0.87 10.22 7.97
CA LEU A 44 0.37 10.95 8.27
C LEU A 44 1.46 10.46 7.31
N THR A 45 1.92 11.34 6.43
CA THR A 45 3.02 11.06 5.49
C THR A 45 4.36 10.97 6.21
N ALA A 46 5.36 10.39 5.53
CA ALA A 46 6.71 10.25 6.06
C ALA A 46 7.38 11.60 6.37
N ASP A 47 6.99 12.66 5.67
CA ASP A 47 7.45 14.04 5.92
C ASP A 47 6.62 14.79 6.99
N GLY A 48 5.69 14.08 7.67
CA GLY A 48 4.93 14.61 8.81
C GLY A 48 3.70 15.43 8.45
N ARG A 49 3.27 15.44 7.18
CA ARG A 49 2.04 16.12 6.75
C ARG A 49 0.83 15.22 6.96
N ARG A 50 -0.29 15.85 7.36
CA ARG A 50 -1.58 15.18 7.40
C ARG A 50 -2.29 15.43 6.08
N ILE A 51 -2.71 14.36 5.42
CA ILE A 51 -3.50 14.42 4.18
C ILE A 51 -4.80 13.64 4.36
N ALA A 52 -5.79 13.94 3.50
CA ALA A 52 -6.98 13.11 3.44
C ALA A 52 -6.62 11.70 2.97
N VAL A 53 -7.33 10.69 3.48
CA VAL A 53 -7.01 9.29 3.20
C VAL A 53 -7.21 8.95 1.72
N GLU A 54 -8.12 9.68 1.07
CA GLU A 54 -8.43 9.62 -0.36
C GLU A 54 -7.25 10.12 -1.21
N GLU A 55 -6.41 11.00 -0.68
CA GLU A 55 -5.21 11.52 -1.36
C GLU A 55 -4.04 10.52 -1.35
N VAL A 56 -4.13 9.45 -0.53
CA VAL A 56 -3.10 8.41 -0.49
C VAL A 56 -3.10 7.60 -1.79
N ARG A 57 -1.96 7.63 -2.49
CA ARG A 57 -1.73 6.93 -3.75
C ARG A 57 -1.17 5.55 -3.48
N LEU A 58 -1.99 4.53 -3.75
CA LEU A 58 -1.64 3.13 -3.55
C LEU A 58 -1.62 2.41 -4.89
N GLU A 59 -0.51 1.71 -5.17
CA GLU A 59 -0.27 1.01 -6.42
C GLU A 59 -0.03 -0.47 -6.16
N ILE A 60 -0.60 -1.33 -7.00
CA ILE A 60 -0.34 -2.78 -6.93
C ILE A 60 0.79 -3.09 -7.90
N VAL A 61 1.95 -3.40 -7.35
CA VAL A 61 3.17 -3.72 -8.09
C VAL A 61 3.36 -5.23 -8.18
N ALA A 62 3.96 -5.72 -9.27
CA ALA A 62 4.49 -7.08 -9.33
C ALA A 62 5.82 -7.10 -8.59
N LEU A 63 5.99 -8.08 -7.71
CA LEU A 63 7.25 -8.35 -7.04
C LEU A 63 7.90 -9.48 -7.84
N GLU A 64 8.95 -9.14 -8.58
CA GLU A 64 9.82 -10.16 -9.13
C GLU A 64 10.60 -10.76 -7.96
N GLU A 65 10.77 -12.08 -7.95
CA GLU A 65 11.75 -12.68 -7.05
C GLU A 65 13.09 -12.08 -7.47
N ALA A 66 13.71 -11.28 -6.61
CA ALA A 66 15.13 -11.02 -6.72
C ALA A 66 15.79 -12.40 -6.64
N GLY A 67 16.07 -12.99 -7.80
CA GLY A 67 16.86 -14.21 -7.91
C GLY A 67 18.23 -13.98 -7.27
N PRO A 68 18.88 -15.05 -6.80
CA PRO A 68 20.16 -14.97 -6.11
C PRO A 68 21.24 -14.22 -6.90
#